data_AF-B2C490-F1
#
_entry.id   AF-B2C490-F1
#
_cell.length_a   1.000
_cell.length_b   1.000
_cell.length_c   1.000
_cell.angle_alpha   90.00
_cell.angle_beta   90.00
_cell.angle_gamma   90.00
#
_symmetry.space_group_name_H-M   'P 1'
#
loop_
_entity.id
_entity.type
_entity.pdbx_description
1 polymer ?
#
loop_
_entity_poly.entity_id
_entity_poly.type
_entity_poly.pdbx_seq_one_letter_code
_entity_poly.pdbx_strand_id
1 'polypeptide(L)' 'FVENYFNINFSLYCTQIQDHDYICELCDALARINSTLIDLCVDMWLYISNNLLKLKVVQKEV' A
#
# COMPACT_ATOMS: atom_id res chain seq x y z
N PHE A 1 -12.66 -28.53 4.01
CA PHE A 1 -12.60 -27.83 5.31
C PHE A 1 -12.18 -26.39 5.10
N VAL A 2 -10.94 -26.12 4.67
CA VAL A 2 -10.41 -24.75 4.50
C VAL A 2 -11.31 -23.86 3.65
N GLU A 3 -11.62 -24.26 2.41
CA GLU A 3 -12.46 -23.47 1.50
C GLU A 3 -13.89 -23.28 2.02
N ASN A 4 -14.52 -24.36 2.50
CA ASN A 4 -15.92 -24.33 2.95
C ASN A 4 -16.17 -23.48 4.21
N TYR A 5 -15.19 -23.37 5.11
CA TYR A 5 -15.35 -22.66 6.39
C TYR A 5 -14.69 -21.28 6.42
N PHE A 6 -13.60 -21.09 5.65
CA PHE A 6 -12.78 -19.88 5.75
C PHE A 6 -12.74 -19.06 4.45
N ASN A 7 -13.28 -19.58 3.35
CA ASN A 7 -13.28 -18.92 2.05
C ASN A 7 -11.85 -18.52 1.59
N ILE A 8 -10.89 -19.41 1.84
CA ILE A 8 -9.48 -19.27 1.46
C ILE A 8 -9.12 -20.46 0.56
N ASN A 9 -8.35 -20.19 -0.50
CA ASN A 9 -7.84 -21.23 -1.39
C ASN A 9 -6.77 -22.06 -0.69
N PHE A 10 -6.88 -23.39 -0.76
CA PHE A 10 -5.92 -24.28 -0.14
C PHE A 10 -4.67 -24.49 -1.02
N SER A 11 -3.47 -24.22 -0.48
CA SER A 11 -2.21 -24.57 -1.15
C SER A 11 -1.89 -26.05 -0.92
N LEU A 12 -1.89 -26.83 -2.00
CA LEU A 12 -1.67 -28.29 -1.93
C LEU A 12 -0.20 -28.65 -1.65
N TYR A 13 0.74 -27.81 -2.10
CA TYR A 13 2.16 -28.08 -2.04
C TYR A 13 2.83 -27.16 -1.03
N CYS A 14 3.02 -27.67 0.18
CA CYS A 14 3.74 -26.98 1.23
C CYS A 14 4.64 -27.97 1.98
N THR A 15 5.55 -27.44 2.80
CA THR A 15 6.31 -28.25 3.75
C THR A 15 5.58 -28.23 5.11
N GLN A 16 6.31 -28.25 6.23
CA GLN A 16 5.72 -28.02 7.55
C GLN A 16 5.02 -26.65 7.63
N ILE A 17 5.54 -25.67 6.89
CA ILE A 17 4.99 -24.31 6.78
C ILE A 17 4.51 -24.06 5.35
N GLN A 18 3.63 -23.07 5.21
CA GLN A 18 3.17 -22.56 3.92
C GLN A 18 4.30 -21.77 3.23
N ASP A 19 4.27 -21.68 1.89
CA ASP A 19 5.32 -21.00 1.09
C ASP A 19 5.39 -19.48 1.29
N HIS A 20 4.30 -18.87 1.75
CA HIS A 20 4.13 -17.43 1.96
C HIS A 20 4.25 -16.55 0.70
N ASP A 21 4.22 -17.14 -0.50
CA ASP A 21 4.38 -16.41 -1.76
C ASP A 21 3.27 -15.38 -1.98
N TYR A 22 2.03 -15.70 -1.60
CA TYR A 22 0.91 -14.74 -1.69
C TYR A 22 1.10 -13.52 -0.78
N ILE A 23 1.77 -13.68 0.37
CA ILE A 23 2.09 -12.58 1.28
C ILE A 23 3.16 -11.71 0.64
N CYS A 24 4.20 -12.33 0.07
CA CYS A 24 5.24 -11.61 -0.67
C CYS A 24 4.65 -10.81 -1.84
N GLU A 25 3.78 -11.41 -2.65
CA GLU A 25 3.13 -10.73 -3.78
C GLU A 25 2.29 -9.53 -3.31
N LEU A 26 1.52 -9.69 -2.23
CA LEU A 26 0.71 -8.62 -1.66
C LEU A 26 1.59 -7.50 -1.10
N CYS A 27 2.66 -7.83 -0.38
CA CYS A 27 3.62 -6.86 0.14
C CYS A 27 4.30 -6.08 -1.00
N ASP A 28 4.71 -6.75 -2.07
CA ASP A 28 5.33 -6.11 -3.22
C ASP A 28 4.34 -5.19 -3.97
N ALA A 29 3.08 -5.59 -4.08
CA ALA A 29 2.03 -4.74 -4.64
C ALA A 29 1.82 -3.47 -3.80
N LEU A 30 1.75 -3.61 -2.47
CA LEU A 30 1.65 -2.48 -1.55
C LEU A 30 2.89 -1.59 -1.61
N ALA A 31 4.10 -2.17 -1.70
CA ALA A 31 5.34 -1.42 -1.83
C ALA A 31 5.35 -0.57 -3.10
N ARG A 32 4.89 -1.11 -4.24
CA ARG A 32 4.78 -0.34 -5.49
C ARG A 32 3.78 0.81 -5.38
N ILE A 33 2.62 0.57 -4.77
CA ILE A 33 1.62 1.63 -4.50
C ILE A 33 2.23 2.72 -3.62
N ASN A 34 2.92 2.33 -2.55
CA ASN A 34 3.56 3.27 -1.64
C ASN A 34 4.64 4.10 -2.32
N SER A 35 5.45 3.50 -3.21
CA SER A 35 6.44 4.24 -3.99
C SER A 35 5.79 5.32 -4.86
N THR A 36 4.67 5.03 -5.53
CA THR A 36 3.92 6.03 -6.30
C THR A 36 3.33 7.14 -5.40
N LEU A 37 2.84 6.79 -4.21
CA LEU A 37 2.34 7.78 -3.25
C LEU A 37 3.46 8.66 -2.67
N ILE A 38 4.65 8.09 -2.44
CA ILE A 38 5.82 8.84 -2.00
C ILE A 38 6.24 9.84 -3.08
N ASP A 39 6.27 9.42 -4.35
CA ASP A 39 6.56 10.29 -5.49
C ASP A 39 5.55 11.46 -5.57
N LEU A 40 4.25 11.15 -5.45
CA LEU A 40 3.19 12.15 -5.38
C LEU A 40 3.39 13.13 -4.21
N CYS A 41 3.74 12.64 -3.02
CA CYS A 41 3.98 13.49 -1.85
C CYS A 41 5.17 14.44 -2.07
N VAL A 42 6.25 13.95 -2.70
CA VAL A 42 7.42 14.77 -3.03
C VAL A 42 7.06 15.84 -4.06
N ASP A 43 6.33 15.48 -5.11
CA ASP A 43 5.87 16.44 -6.13
C ASP A 43 4.95 17.51 -5.54
N MET A 44 3.98 17.11 -4.73
CA MET A 44 3.08 18.05 -4.05
C MET A 44 3.86 19.00 -3.15
N TRP A 45 4.86 18.50 -2.41
CA TRP A 45 5.74 19.33 -1.60
C TRP A 45 6.52 20.34 -2.45
N LEU A 46 7.10 19.91 -3.57
CA LEU A 46 7.82 20.79 -4.49
C LEU A 46 6.91 21.86 -5.10
N TYR A 47 5.68 21.50 -5.49
CA TYR A 47 4.71 22.46 -6.02
C TYR A 47 4.28 23.50 -4.99
N ILE A 48 4.10 23.11 -3.72
CA ILE A 48 3.81 24.04 -2.63
C ILE A 48 5.03 24.95 -2.37
N SER A 49 6.25 24.37 -2.31
CA SER A 49 7.50 25.12 -2.09
C SER A 49 7.75 26.17 -3.18
N ASN A 50 7.42 25.84 -4.44
CA ASN A 50 7.53 26.76 -5.58
C ASN A 50 6.35 27.76 -5.69
N ASN A 51 5.45 27.82 -4.70
CA ASN A 51 4.25 28.65 -4.70
C ASN A 51 3.31 28.42 -5.90
N LEU A 52 3.40 27.26 -6.56
CA LEU A 52 2.48 26.86 -7.64
C LEU A 52 1.14 26.42 -7.07
N LEU A 53 1.17 25.77 -5.90
CA LEU A 53 -0.01 25.37 -5.13
C LEU A 53 -0.02 26.07 -3.77
N LYS A 54 -1.22 26.40 -3.27
CA LYS A 54 -1.43 26.93 -1.92
C LYS A 54 -2.44 26.07 -1.18
N LEU A 55 -2.14 25.75 0.07
CA LEU A 55 -3.05 25.03 0.95
C LEU A 55 -4.21 25.95 1.34
N LYS A 56 -5.43 25.41 1.30
CA LYS A 56 -6.60 26.12 1.81
C LYS A 56 -6.51 26.19 3.33
N VAL A 57 -6.55 27.40 3.88
CA VAL A 57 -6.53 27.60 5.33
C VAL A 57 -7.81 27.08 5.95
N VAL A 58 -7.70 26.12 6.86
CA VAL A 58 -8.80 25.70 7.75
C VAL A 58 -8.62 26.42 9.08
N GLN A 59 -9.70 27.01 9.61
CA GLN A 59 -9.72 27.86 10.81
C GLN A 59 -9.18 27.21 12.11
N LYS A 60 -8.83 25.92 12.10
CA LYS A 60 -8.29 25.17 13.24
C LYS A 60 -6.87 24.65 13.04
N GLU A 61 -6.23 24.95 11.91
CA GLU A 61 -4.89 24.45 11.58
C GLU A 61 -3.77 25.40 12.05
N VAL A 62 -4.11 26.56 12.63
CA VAL A 62 -3.19 27.52 13.27
C VAL A 62 -3.78 28.05 14.56
#